data_AF-C0GE88-F1
#
_entry.id   AF-C0GE88-F1
#
_cell.length_a   1.000
_cell.length_b   1.000
_cell.length_c   1.000
_cell.angle_alpha   90.00
_cell.angle_beta   90.00
_cell.angle_gamma   90.00
#
_symmetry.space_group_name_H-M   'P 1'
#
loop_
_entity.id
_entity.type
_entity.pdbx_description
1 polymer ?
#
loop_
_entity_poly.entity_id
_entity_poly.type
_entity_poly.pdbx_seq_one_letter_code
_entity_poly.pdbx_strand_id
1 'polypeptide(L)'
;MASEVTYWGLSISNWISVAGVMVTAIFSFLLWRATIQTNDVAKASYKLSETIAKTQKSVQSALHNELLENMLQQAEIAKNILLQVKDTYTGKTSFFSRGAIRKLPINVITKEELAEYFNDEERKIIKDAFDGIEEYVSRYSERYSAKAMDDLDDCVSSIEVFIHYASKELDC
;
A
#
# COMPACT_ATOMS: atom_id res chain seq x y z
N MET A 1 -0.60 89.04 -25.00
CA MET A 1 -0.60 87.71 -25.66
C MET A 1 0.30 86.77 -24.84
N ALA A 2 -0.16 86.32 -23.66
CA ALA A 2 0.61 85.41 -22.81
C ALA A 2 -0.31 84.50 -21.95
N SER A 3 -1.54 84.28 -22.38
CA SER A 3 -2.54 83.49 -21.65
C SER A 3 -3.05 82.25 -22.40
N GLU A 4 -2.64 82.06 -23.67
CA GLU A 4 -3.11 80.91 -24.47
C GLU A 4 -2.19 79.68 -24.38
N VAL A 5 -0.90 79.85 -24.09
CA VAL A 5 0.07 78.74 -24.07
C VAL A 5 -0.07 77.85 -22.81
N THR A 6 -0.59 78.40 -21.72
CA THR A 6 -0.80 77.67 -20.46
C THR A 6 -2.03 76.74 -20.48
N TYR A 7 -3.04 77.05 -21.30
CA TYR A 7 -4.26 76.23 -21.40
C TYR A 7 -4.03 74.89 -22.12
N TRP A 8 -3.15 74.87 -23.13
CA TRP A 8 -2.81 73.64 -23.86
C TRP A 8 -1.90 72.70 -23.06
N GLY A 9 -0.96 73.25 -22.28
CA GLY A 9 -0.07 72.44 -21.42
C GLY A 9 -0.80 71.71 -20.30
N LEU A 10 -1.77 72.36 -19.64
CA LEU A 10 -2.63 71.79 -18.60
C LEU A 10 -3.63 70.75 -19.15
N SER A 11 -4.09 70.92 -20.39
CA SER A 11 -4.98 69.94 -21.02
C SER A 11 -4.22 68.66 -21.38
N ILE A 12 -3.04 68.78 -22.00
CA ILE A 12 -2.20 67.63 -22.41
C ILE A 12 -1.73 66.83 -21.18
N SER A 13 -1.37 67.48 -20.08
CA SER A 13 -1.01 66.79 -18.83
C SER A 13 -2.17 66.01 -18.21
N ASN A 14 -3.41 66.51 -18.33
CA ASN A 14 -4.60 65.78 -17.89
C ASN A 14 -4.88 64.57 -18.78
N TRP A 15 -4.72 64.68 -20.10
CA TRP A 15 -4.88 63.54 -21.02
C TRP A 15 -3.83 62.44 -20.78
N ILE A 16 -2.58 62.81 -20.48
CA ILE A 16 -1.52 61.85 -20.11
C ILE A 16 -1.85 61.16 -18.78
N SER A 17 -2.38 61.89 -17.80
CA SER A 17 -2.78 61.33 -16.52
C SER A 17 -3.95 60.35 -16.66
N VAL A 18 -4.94 60.69 -17.49
CA VAL A 18 -6.08 59.81 -17.81
C VAL A 18 -5.61 58.55 -18.55
N ALA A 19 -4.68 58.68 -19.50
CA ALA A 19 -4.07 57.54 -20.17
C ALA A 19 -3.30 56.63 -19.19
N GLY A 20 -2.56 57.21 -18.24
CA GLY A 20 -1.89 56.46 -17.18
C GLY A 20 -2.86 55.66 -16.31
N VAL A 21 -3.95 56.31 -15.84
CA VAL A 21 -5.00 55.65 -15.04
C VAL A 21 -5.68 54.52 -15.81
N MET A 22 -5.98 54.72 -17.10
CA MET A 22 -6.54 53.68 -17.97
C MET A 22 -5.61 52.48 -18.11
N VAL A 23 -4.31 52.72 -18.36
CA VAL A 23 -3.33 51.63 -18.50
C VAL A 23 -3.21 50.85 -17.19
N THR A 24 -3.12 51.52 -16.04
CA THR A 24 -3.11 50.85 -14.73
C THR A 24 -4.39 50.03 -14.51
N ALA A 25 -5.56 50.56 -14.84
CA ALA A 25 -6.83 49.84 -14.71
C ALA A 25 -6.88 48.59 -15.59
N ILE A 26 -6.37 48.65 -16.83
CA ILE A 26 -6.27 47.50 -17.74
C ILE A 26 -5.32 46.45 -17.16
N PHE A 27 -4.14 46.85 -16.68
CA PHE A 27 -3.19 45.91 -16.05
C PHE A 27 -3.77 45.27 -14.79
N SER A 28 -4.43 46.03 -13.91
CA SER A 28 -5.12 45.48 -12.74
C SER A 28 -6.21 44.49 -13.11
N PHE A 29 -6.97 44.77 -14.17
CA PHE A 29 -8.00 43.87 -14.68
C PHE A 29 -7.41 42.58 -15.26
N LEU A 30 -6.33 42.67 -16.04
CA LEU A 30 -5.63 41.50 -16.59
C LEU A 30 -5.03 40.64 -15.48
N LEU A 31 -4.40 41.26 -14.47
CA LEU A 31 -3.88 40.57 -13.29
C LEU A 31 -4.99 39.86 -12.53
N TRP A 32 -6.11 40.54 -12.25
CA TRP A 32 -7.28 39.94 -11.60
C TRP A 32 -7.79 38.70 -12.37
N ARG A 33 -7.95 38.81 -13.69
CA ARG A 33 -8.40 37.70 -14.52
C ARG A 33 -7.41 36.54 -14.51
N ALA A 34 -6.10 36.82 -14.56
CA ALA A 34 -5.06 35.82 -14.48
C ALA A 34 -5.03 35.14 -13.10
N THR A 35 -5.23 35.89 -12.00
CA THR A 35 -5.32 35.34 -10.64
C THR A 35 -6.52 34.40 -10.49
N ILE A 36 -7.70 34.76 -11.03
CA ILE A 36 -8.86 33.88 -11.02
C ILE A 36 -8.57 32.58 -11.77
N GLN A 37 -8.04 32.67 -12.99
CA GLN A 37 -7.72 31.47 -13.78
C GLN A 37 -6.67 30.59 -13.08
N THR A 38 -5.66 31.20 -12.44
CA THR A 38 -4.63 30.46 -11.71
C THR A 38 -5.21 29.78 -10.46
N ASN A 39 -6.12 30.43 -9.74
CA ASN A 39 -6.81 29.84 -8.60
C ASN A 39 -7.69 28.64 -9.01
N ASP A 40 -8.39 28.73 -10.14
CA ASP A 40 -9.20 27.62 -10.66
C ASP A 40 -8.33 26.43 -11.07
N VAL A 41 -7.19 26.68 -11.73
CA VAL A 41 -6.21 25.65 -12.06
C VAL A 41 -5.61 25.03 -10.80
N ALA A 42 -5.20 25.84 -9.81
CA ALA A 42 -4.68 25.35 -8.55
C ALA A 42 -5.69 24.49 -7.79
N LYS A 43 -6.98 24.87 -7.82
CA LYS A 43 -8.07 24.08 -7.22
C LYS A 43 -8.30 22.76 -7.96
N ALA A 44 -8.21 22.77 -9.29
CA ALA A 44 -8.31 21.55 -10.09
C ALA A 44 -7.12 20.61 -9.83
N SER A 45 -5.89 21.15 -9.75
CA SER A 45 -4.68 20.39 -9.40
C SER A 45 -4.77 19.80 -8.00
N TYR A 46 -5.24 20.57 -7.01
CA TYR A 46 -5.44 20.06 -5.65
C TYR A 46 -6.45 18.90 -5.61
N LYS A 47 -7.60 19.05 -6.28
CA LYS A 47 -8.60 17.98 -6.38
C LYS A 47 -8.06 16.73 -7.08
N LEU A 48 -7.23 16.91 -8.11
CA LEU A 48 -6.60 15.80 -8.82
C LEU A 48 -5.62 15.07 -7.90
N SER A 49 -4.75 15.79 -7.19
CA SER A 49 -3.83 15.20 -6.21
C SER A 49 -4.57 14.47 -5.08
N GLU A 50 -5.67 15.04 -4.58
CA GLU A 50 -6.51 14.38 -3.58
C GLU A 50 -7.13 13.08 -4.12
N THR A 51 -7.61 13.11 -5.36
CA THR A 51 -8.15 11.91 -6.03
C THR A 51 -7.08 10.85 -6.20
N ILE A 52 -5.89 11.22 -6.68
CA ILE A 52 -4.76 10.30 -6.85
C ILE A 52 -4.38 9.67 -5.51
N ALA A 53 -4.26 10.47 -4.44
CA ALA A 53 -3.92 9.96 -3.11
C ALA A 53 -4.97 8.96 -2.60
N LYS A 54 -6.26 9.25 -2.80
CA LYS A 54 -7.36 8.33 -2.43
C LYS A 54 -7.30 7.04 -3.25
N THR A 55 -7.11 7.14 -4.55
CA THR A 55 -7.00 5.97 -5.45
C THR A 55 -5.78 5.13 -5.10
N GLN A 56 -4.63 5.74 -4.83
CA GLN A 56 -3.43 5.03 -4.43
C GLN A 56 -3.65 4.28 -3.11
N LYS A 57 -4.30 4.92 -2.13
CA LYS A 57 -4.65 4.27 -0.86
C LYS A 57 -5.60 3.09 -1.07
N SER A 58 -6.60 3.22 -1.94
CA SER A 58 -7.54 2.12 -2.22
C SER A 58 -6.86 0.96 -2.94
N VAL A 59 -5.96 1.24 -3.89
CA VAL A 59 -5.18 0.21 -4.59
C VAL A 59 -4.26 -0.51 -3.62
N GLN A 60 -3.56 0.22 -2.75
CA GLN A 60 -2.69 -0.37 -1.74
C GLN A 60 -3.46 -1.27 -0.77
N SER A 61 -4.64 -0.83 -0.32
CA SER A 61 -5.52 -1.64 0.55
C SER A 61 -6.04 -2.89 -0.16
N ALA A 62 -6.39 -2.79 -1.46
CA ALA A 62 -6.83 -3.94 -2.23
C ALA A 62 -5.71 -4.96 -2.42
N LEU A 63 -4.50 -4.50 -2.75
CA LEU A 63 -3.31 -5.36 -2.89
C LEU A 63 -2.93 -6.02 -1.57
N HIS A 64 -2.97 -5.29 -0.46
CA HIS A 64 -2.76 -5.85 0.88
C HIS A 64 -3.72 -7.03 1.14
N ASN A 65 -5.02 -6.84 0.89
CA ASN A 65 -6.01 -7.87 1.14
C ASN A 65 -5.87 -9.07 0.20
N GLU A 66 -5.57 -8.83 -1.08
CA GLU A 66 -5.31 -9.89 -2.05
C GLU A 66 -4.09 -10.75 -1.65
N LEU A 67 -3.00 -10.11 -1.22
CA LEU A 67 -1.82 -10.81 -0.72
C LEU A 67 -2.16 -11.60 0.54
N LEU A 68 -2.88 -11.00 1.49
CA LEU A 68 -3.26 -11.65 2.74
C LEU A 68 -4.18 -12.87 2.51
N GLU A 69 -5.13 -12.78 1.59
CA GLU A 69 -6.02 -13.89 1.21
C GLU A 69 -5.22 -15.04 0.59
N ASN A 70 -4.31 -14.74 -0.34
CA ASN A 70 -3.44 -15.74 -0.95
C ASN A 70 -2.56 -16.45 0.09
N MET A 71 -2.03 -15.71 1.07
CA MET A 71 -1.24 -16.28 2.16
C MET A 71 -2.08 -17.13 3.11
N LEU A 72 -3.30 -16.69 3.43
CA LEU A 72 -4.23 -17.45 4.26
C LEU A 72 -4.52 -18.82 3.64
N GLN A 73 -4.84 -18.86 2.35
CA GLN A 73 -5.07 -20.12 1.63
C GLN A 73 -3.83 -21.04 1.69
N GLN A 74 -2.64 -20.48 1.50
CA GLN A 74 -1.39 -21.24 1.61
C GLN A 74 -1.15 -21.78 3.02
N ALA A 75 -1.38 -20.97 4.04
CA ALA A 75 -1.23 -21.34 5.44
C ALA A 75 -2.22 -22.45 5.85
N GLU A 76 -3.47 -22.39 5.39
CA GLU A 76 -4.46 -23.45 5.62
C GLU A 76 -4.05 -24.77 4.95
N ILE A 77 -3.58 -24.71 3.69
CA ILE A 77 -3.04 -25.88 2.99
C ILE A 77 -1.86 -26.45 3.76
N ALA A 78 -0.94 -25.60 4.22
CA ALA A 78 0.24 -26.00 4.97
C ALA A 78 -0.14 -26.69 6.28
N LYS A 79 -1.02 -26.05 7.07
CA LYS A 79 -1.56 -26.63 8.31
C LYS A 79 -2.17 -28.00 8.08
N ASN A 80 -3.01 -28.15 7.07
CA ASN A 80 -3.67 -29.42 6.77
C ASN A 80 -2.67 -30.54 6.43
N ILE A 81 -1.63 -30.23 5.65
CA ILE A 81 -0.56 -31.18 5.33
C ILE A 81 0.24 -31.55 6.59
N LEU A 82 0.60 -30.57 7.42
CA LEU A 82 1.36 -30.78 8.65
C LEU A 82 0.56 -31.61 9.69
N LEU A 83 -0.75 -31.39 9.80
CA LEU A 83 -1.63 -32.20 10.64
C LEU A 83 -1.71 -33.65 10.14
N GLN A 84 -1.75 -33.87 8.82
CA GLN A 84 -1.69 -35.22 8.26
C GLN A 84 -0.37 -35.93 8.58
N VAL A 85 0.76 -35.19 8.57
CA VAL A 85 2.05 -35.72 9.02
C VAL A 85 1.98 -36.16 10.48
N LYS A 86 1.42 -35.32 11.36
CA LYS A 86 1.23 -35.63 12.78
C LYS A 86 0.36 -36.87 12.98
N ASP A 87 -0.74 -36.97 12.26
CA ASP A 87 -1.66 -38.11 12.36
C ASP A 87 -1.03 -39.43 11.88
N THR A 88 -0.18 -39.37 10.85
CA THR A 88 0.56 -40.57 10.41
C THR A 88 1.61 -40.99 11.42
N TYR A 89 2.33 -40.04 12.03
CA TYR A 89 3.33 -40.36 13.05
C TYR A 89 2.71 -40.94 14.32
N THR A 90 1.55 -40.42 14.73
CA THR A 90 0.80 -40.90 15.90
C THR A 90 0.01 -42.19 15.62
N GLY A 91 0.08 -42.73 14.40
CA GLY A 91 -0.60 -43.97 14.02
C GLY A 91 -2.11 -43.84 13.83
N LYS A 92 -2.64 -42.61 13.78
CA LYS A 92 -4.06 -42.33 13.51
C LYS A 92 -4.42 -42.54 12.04
N THR A 93 -3.47 -42.36 11.14
CA THR A 93 -3.65 -42.56 9.69
C THR A 93 -2.50 -43.40 9.12
N SER A 94 -2.80 -44.28 8.16
CA SER A 94 -1.81 -45.17 7.54
C SER A 94 -1.29 -44.68 6.19
N PHE A 95 -1.87 -43.59 5.66
CA PHE A 95 -1.60 -43.11 4.32
C PHE A 95 -1.18 -41.65 4.33
N PHE A 96 0.14 -41.42 4.32
CA PHE A 96 0.73 -40.13 4.00
C PHE A 96 1.77 -40.31 2.91
N SER A 97 1.61 -39.55 1.82
CA SER A 97 2.62 -39.49 0.77
C SER A 97 3.76 -38.61 1.26
N ARG A 98 4.95 -39.19 1.47
CA ARG A 98 6.16 -38.44 1.87
C ARG A 98 6.48 -37.26 0.94
N GLY A 99 6.02 -37.32 -0.31
CA GLY A 99 6.14 -36.22 -1.27
C GLY A 99 5.28 -34.99 -0.95
N ALA A 100 4.31 -35.08 -0.02
CA ALA A 100 3.43 -33.97 0.33
C ALA A 100 4.14 -32.87 1.14
N ILE A 101 5.15 -33.21 1.96
CA ILE A 101 5.96 -32.22 2.68
C ILE A 101 6.72 -31.33 1.69
N ARG A 102 7.23 -31.90 0.60
CA ARG A 102 7.92 -31.15 -0.47
C ARG A 102 6.98 -30.27 -1.30
N LYS A 103 5.66 -30.42 -1.13
CA LYS A 103 4.62 -29.62 -1.79
C LYS A 103 4.04 -28.55 -0.86
N LEU A 104 4.58 -28.40 0.35
CA LEU A 104 4.16 -27.31 1.23
C LEU A 104 4.42 -25.97 0.53
N PRO A 105 3.43 -25.06 0.53
CA PRO A 105 3.64 -23.73 -0.03
C PRO A 105 4.65 -23.00 0.85
N ILE A 106 5.83 -22.72 0.28
CA ILE A 106 6.84 -21.84 0.87
C ILE A 106 6.49 -20.42 0.42
N ASN A 107 6.68 -19.44 1.31
CA ASN A 107 6.26 -18.05 1.10
C ASN A 107 6.56 -17.56 -0.32
N VAL A 108 5.51 -17.23 -1.05
CA VAL A 108 5.60 -16.78 -2.44
C VAL A 108 5.81 -15.26 -2.52
N ILE A 109 5.67 -14.54 -1.40
CA ILE A 109 5.79 -13.09 -1.35
C ILE A 109 7.26 -12.67 -1.27
N THR A 110 7.62 -11.68 -2.08
CA THR A 110 8.97 -11.09 -2.07
C THR A 110 9.20 -10.23 -0.82
N LYS A 111 10.47 -10.01 -0.47
CA LYS A 111 10.80 -9.15 0.70
C LYS A 111 10.35 -7.71 0.48
N GLU A 112 10.36 -7.29 -0.77
CA GLU A 112 9.90 -5.98 -1.22
C GLU A 112 8.41 -5.80 -0.99
N GLU A 113 7.58 -6.76 -1.43
CA GLU A 113 6.13 -6.74 -1.20
C GLU A 113 5.78 -6.81 0.30
N LEU A 114 6.51 -7.61 1.08
CA LEU A 114 6.37 -7.65 2.53
C LEU A 114 6.65 -6.29 3.19
N ALA A 115 7.67 -5.57 2.70
CA ALA A 115 8.05 -4.27 3.24
C ALA A 115 7.08 -3.15 2.85
N GLU A 116 6.49 -3.26 1.65
CA GLU A 116 5.62 -2.24 1.06
C GLU A 116 4.17 -2.30 1.55
N TYR A 117 3.62 -3.51 1.74
CA TYR A 117 2.20 -3.69 2.03
C TYR A 117 1.89 -4.01 3.48
N PHE A 118 2.85 -4.51 4.27
CA PHE A 118 2.63 -4.96 5.64
C PHE A 118 3.44 -4.14 6.65
N ASN A 119 2.86 -3.92 7.83
CA ASN A 119 3.53 -3.24 8.94
C ASN A 119 4.51 -4.17 9.69
N ASP A 120 5.29 -3.62 10.63
CA ASP A 120 6.31 -4.39 11.36
C ASP A 120 5.77 -5.59 12.15
N GLU A 121 4.58 -5.45 12.75
CA GLU A 121 3.95 -6.52 13.53
C GLU A 121 3.45 -7.64 12.62
N GLU A 122 2.82 -7.28 11.51
CA GLU A 122 2.31 -8.21 10.49
C GLU A 122 3.46 -8.97 9.84
N ARG A 123 4.52 -8.25 9.45
CA ARG A 123 5.74 -8.84 8.91
C ARG A 123 6.33 -9.88 9.85
N LYS A 124 6.32 -9.62 11.15
CA LYS A 124 6.81 -10.57 12.15
C LYS A 124 5.95 -11.83 12.18
N ILE A 125 4.63 -11.70 12.26
CA ILE A 125 3.70 -12.84 12.30
C ILE A 125 3.84 -13.69 11.03
N ILE A 126 3.86 -13.05 9.87
CA ILE A 126 4.05 -13.71 8.57
C ILE A 126 5.38 -14.45 8.55
N LYS A 127 6.46 -13.78 8.94
CA LYS A 127 7.79 -14.37 8.93
C LYS A 127 7.89 -15.57 9.86
N ASP A 128 7.39 -15.44 11.09
CA ASP A 128 7.42 -16.52 12.09
C ASP A 128 6.69 -17.77 11.58
N ALA A 129 5.55 -17.61 10.89
CA ALA A 129 4.79 -18.72 10.32
C ALA A 129 5.50 -19.38 9.12
N PHE A 130 5.95 -18.60 8.14
CA PHE A 130 6.47 -19.15 6.89
C PHE A 130 7.94 -19.56 6.98
N ASP A 131 8.78 -18.86 7.73
CA ASP A 131 10.15 -19.31 8.01
C ASP A 131 10.11 -20.62 8.82
N GLY A 132 9.14 -20.77 9.73
CA GLY A 132 8.90 -22.01 10.47
C GLY A 132 8.54 -23.19 9.56
N ILE A 133 7.71 -22.97 8.53
CA ILE A 133 7.41 -23.99 7.51
C ILE A 133 8.67 -24.35 6.73
N GLU A 134 9.40 -23.36 6.23
CA GLU A 134 10.60 -23.58 5.41
C GLU A 134 11.67 -24.35 6.20
N GLU A 135 11.90 -23.95 7.44
CA GLU A 135 12.86 -24.59 8.34
C GLU A 135 12.46 -26.05 8.64
N TYR A 136 11.18 -26.29 8.92
CA TYR A 136 10.67 -27.63 9.15
C TYR A 136 10.87 -28.54 7.93
N VAL A 137 10.51 -28.05 6.73
CA VAL A 137 10.69 -28.78 5.47
C VAL A 137 12.17 -29.06 5.22
N SER A 138 13.02 -28.07 5.39
CA SER A 138 14.47 -28.19 5.18
C SER A 138 15.10 -29.25 6.09
N ARG A 139 14.74 -29.26 7.37
CA ARG A 139 15.30 -30.18 8.37
C ARG A 139 14.73 -31.60 8.27
N TYR A 140 13.44 -31.75 7.98
CA TYR A 140 12.71 -33.01 8.19
C TYR A 140 12.05 -33.59 6.96
N SER A 141 12.26 -33.02 5.76
CA SER A 141 11.73 -33.57 4.50
C SER A 141 12.14 -35.01 4.20
N GLU A 142 13.22 -35.52 4.80
CA GLU A 142 13.74 -36.88 4.56
C GLU A 142 13.83 -37.76 5.81
N ARG A 143 13.68 -37.20 7.02
CA ARG A 143 13.83 -37.94 8.28
C ARG A 143 12.78 -37.52 9.31
N TYR A 144 11.99 -38.48 9.76
CA TYR A 144 11.08 -38.32 10.89
C TYR A 144 11.79 -38.73 12.18
N SER A 145 11.75 -37.88 13.20
CA SER A 145 12.33 -38.12 14.53
C SER A 145 11.43 -37.53 15.62
N ALA A 146 11.63 -37.89 16.89
CA ALA A 146 10.87 -37.28 17.99
C ALA A 146 11.02 -35.75 18.03
N LYS A 147 12.23 -35.25 17.75
CA LYS A 147 12.49 -33.81 17.59
C LYS A 147 11.69 -33.17 16.44
N ALA A 148 11.40 -33.94 15.38
CA ALA A 148 10.54 -33.46 14.31
C ALA A 148 9.09 -33.29 14.76
N MET A 149 8.61 -34.02 15.77
CA MET A 149 7.26 -33.81 16.29
C MET A 149 7.16 -32.57 17.18
N ASP A 150 8.17 -32.31 18.01
CA ASP A 150 8.22 -31.08 18.82
C ASP A 150 8.29 -29.85 17.90
N ASP A 151 9.21 -29.86 16.93
CA ASP A 151 9.35 -28.77 15.94
C ASP A 151 8.10 -28.63 15.04
N LEU A 152 7.33 -29.71 14.83
CA LEU A 152 6.07 -29.68 14.07
C LEU A 152 4.96 -28.94 14.83
N ASP A 153 4.86 -29.16 16.14
CA ASP A 153 3.82 -28.52 16.97
C ASP A 153 4.08 -27.01 17.09
N ASP A 154 5.33 -26.59 17.23
CA ASP A 154 5.73 -25.17 17.19
C ASP A 154 5.42 -24.52 15.83
N CYS A 155 5.70 -25.24 14.74
CA CYS A 155 5.39 -24.80 13.37
C CYS A 155 3.88 -24.64 13.16
N VAL A 156 3.07 -25.63 13.56
CA VAL A 156 1.60 -25.56 13.46
C VAL A 156 1.05 -24.42 14.31
N SER A 157 1.57 -24.20 15.52
CA SER A 157 1.13 -23.10 16.38
C SER A 157 1.38 -21.73 15.73
N SER A 158 2.55 -21.54 15.12
CA SER A 158 2.90 -20.30 14.42
C SER A 158 1.97 -20.03 13.23
N ILE A 159 1.64 -21.09 12.47
CA ILE A 159 0.68 -21.02 11.36
C ILE A 159 -0.73 -20.68 11.86
N GLU A 160 -1.16 -21.25 12.99
CA GLU A 160 -2.47 -20.95 13.57
C GLU A 160 -2.61 -19.50 14.03
N VAL A 161 -1.54 -18.93 14.59
CA VAL A 161 -1.50 -17.50 14.94
C VAL A 161 -1.67 -16.64 13.69
N PHE A 162 -0.96 -16.95 12.60
CA PHE A 162 -1.10 -16.25 11.33
C PHE A 162 -2.51 -16.39 10.75
N ILE A 163 -3.07 -17.61 10.69
CA ILE A 163 -4.44 -17.85 10.20
C ILE A 163 -5.44 -17.03 11.00
N HIS A 164 -5.35 -17.03 12.34
CA HIS A 164 -6.26 -16.27 13.19
C HIS A 164 -6.18 -14.77 12.94
N TYR A 165 -4.96 -14.24 12.79
CA TYR A 165 -4.74 -12.84 12.43
C TYR A 165 -5.35 -12.53 11.04
N ALA A 166 -5.02 -13.31 10.02
CA ALA A 166 -5.45 -13.08 8.64
C ALA A 166 -6.98 -13.17 8.48
N SER A 167 -7.63 -14.16 9.10
CA SER A 167 -9.09 -14.26 9.06
C SER A 167 -9.76 -13.06 9.72
N LYS A 168 -9.24 -12.61 10.87
CA LYS A 168 -9.79 -11.44 11.57
C LYS A 168 -9.66 -10.16 10.75
N GLU A 169 -8.53 -9.97 10.08
CA GLU A 169 -8.28 -8.78 9.28
C GLU A 169 -9.12 -8.76 7.99
N LEU A 170 -9.37 -9.92 7.37
CA LEU A 170 -10.20 -10.04 6.16
C LEU A 170 -11.71 -9.97 6.44
N ASP A 171 -12.15 -10.29 7.66
CA ASP A 171 -13.56 -10.20 8.09
C ASP A 171 -13.99 -8.77 8.49
N CYS A 172 -13.06 -7.81 8.59
CA CYS A 172 -13.31 -6.41 8.98
C CYS A 172 -13.57 -5.48 7.77
#